data_AF-A0A0F9LR87-F1
#
_entry.id   AF-A0A0F9LR87-F1
#
_cell.length_a   1.000
_cell.length_b   1.000
_cell.length_c   1.000
_cell.angle_alpha   90.00
_cell.angle_beta   90.00
_cell.angle_gamma   90.00
#
_symmetry.space_group_name_H-M   'P 1'
#
loop_
_entity.id
_entity.type
_entity.pdbx_description
1 polymer ?
#
loop_
_entity_poly.entity_id
_entity_poly.type
_entity_poly.pdbx_seq_one_letter_code
_entity_poly.pdbx_strand_id
1 'polypeptide(L)'
;MSQQKDLINWSKLISEYARECTFKECIFPIRKNCSKKITRCHSIQRKILDKISFRGKVISFDARNSYLTRSFEEIGIKKSSTFFGFCNYHDNSIFSEIENKDYEATIEQDFLFAYRACAKEYADQNTALQVQEKMLKDKKRLKKEHIPIIKANVELCKFVINNLSDQLEIFHAELLKDPSIRDYNVITSLMKKYSYEILFAVNSIISLNYESRQEKSNPLFLNIFPQNDKTYLILSCFSDDLNTYGSLFSKIKSNNIDRLEDFYSKIIVNGSRNLFISPCKWESLSLNIRKNIESTLINNMYRSINSTRLSLQHTFNLFELLKK
;
A
#
# COMPACT_ATOMS: atom_id res chain seq x y z
N MET A 1 25.35 -22.25 -2.98
CA MET A 1 24.89 -22.65 -1.63
C MET A 1 25.13 -21.59 -0.54
N SER A 2 26.28 -20.89 -0.47
CA SER A 2 26.52 -19.90 0.60
C SER A 2 25.65 -18.63 0.49
N GLN A 3 25.48 -18.05 -0.70
CA GLN A 3 24.67 -16.85 -0.92
C GLN A 3 23.19 -17.04 -0.55
N GLN A 4 22.62 -18.22 -0.81
CA GLN A 4 21.23 -18.54 -0.45
C GLN A 4 21.05 -18.65 1.06
N LYS A 5 22.02 -19.22 1.78
CA LYS A 5 22.01 -19.31 3.24
C LYS A 5 22.16 -17.92 3.90
N ASP A 6 22.99 -17.06 3.32
CA ASP A 6 23.16 -15.68 3.78
C ASP A 6 21.89 -14.84 3.61
N LEU A 7 21.20 -14.97 2.47
CA LEU A 7 19.91 -14.32 2.23
C LEU A 7 18.84 -14.78 3.24
N ILE A 8 18.76 -16.09 3.51
CA ILE A 8 17.83 -16.64 4.50
C ILE A 8 18.11 -16.06 5.90
N ASN A 9 19.37 -16.00 6.32
CA ASN A 9 19.75 -15.44 7.61
C ASN A 9 19.43 -13.94 7.72
N TRP A 10 19.66 -13.19 6.63
CA TRP A 10 19.30 -11.77 6.56
C TRP A 10 17.80 -11.54 6.71
N SER A 11 17.00 -12.34 5.99
CA SER A 11 15.54 -12.31 6.08
C SER A 11 15.00 -12.67 7.47
N LYS A 12 15.60 -13.65 8.14
CA LYS A 12 15.25 -13.99 9.53
C LYS A 12 15.51 -12.82 10.47
N LEU A 13 16.67 -12.17 10.33
CA LEU A 13 17.05 -11.01 11.15
C LEU A 13 16.07 -9.84 10.97
N ILE A 14 15.72 -9.51 9.72
CA ILE A 14 14.74 -8.45 9.44
C ILE A 14 13.37 -8.80 10.05
N SER A 15 12.93 -10.06 9.90
CA SER A 15 11.65 -10.51 10.45
C SER A 15 11.61 -10.47 11.98
N GLU A 16 12.72 -10.81 12.63
CA GLU A 16 12.90 -10.69 14.09
C GLU A 16 12.74 -9.22 14.52
N TYR A 17 13.48 -8.31 13.92
CA TYR A 17 13.41 -6.88 14.24
C TYR A 17 12.06 -6.26 13.89
N ALA A 18 11.41 -6.66 12.79
CA ALA A 18 10.09 -6.14 12.42
C ALA A 18 9.02 -6.44 13.48
N ARG A 19 9.13 -7.56 14.21
CA ARG A 19 8.23 -7.90 15.32
C ARG A 19 8.46 -7.01 16.56
N GLU A 20 9.68 -6.58 16.79
CA GLU A 20 10.05 -5.68 17.88
C GLU A 20 9.73 -4.20 17.56
N CYS A 21 10.01 -3.79 16.32
CA CYS A 21 10.07 -2.40 15.86
C CYS A 21 8.80 -1.94 15.14
N THR A 22 7.65 -2.53 15.46
CA THR A 22 6.38 -2.14 14.82
C THR A 22 5.93 -0.78 15.34
N PHE A 23 5.68 0.17 14.44
CA PHE A 23 5.04 1.45 14.76
C PHE A 23 3.69 1.19 15.44
N LYS A 24 3.39 1.87 16.55
CA LYS A 24 2.20 1.62 17.40
C LYS A 24 1.62 2.91 17.98
N GLU A 25 1.36 3.87 17.11
CA GLU A 25 0.75 5.14 17.52
C GLU A 25 -0.51 5.42 16.71
N CYS A 26 -1.36 6.29 17.22
CA CYS A 26 -2.43 6.87 16.41
C CYS A 26 -1.85 8.05 15.61
N ILE A 27 -2.17 8.17 14.34
CA ILE A 27 -1.63 9.20 13.44
C ILE A 27 -2.45 10.49 13.54
N PHE A 28 -3.72 10.39 13.97
CA PHE A 28 -4.59 11.54 14.11
C PHE A 28 -4.11 12.48 15.24
N PRO A 29 -4.07 13.82 15.01
CA PRO A 29 -3.37 14.76 15.89
C PRO A 29 -4.13 15.03 17.20
N ILE A 30 -5.46 14.95 17.21
CA ILE A 30 -6.23 15.13 18.44
C ILE A 30 -6.11 13.88 19.33
N ARG A 31 -5.43 14.02 20.46
CA ARG A 31 -5.26 12.93 21.44
C ARG A 31 -6.38 12.87 22.50
N LYS A 32 -7.18 13.92 22.67
CA LYS A 32 -8.16 14.05 23.76
C LYS A 32 -9.14 12.87 23.84
N ASN A 33 -9.63 12.41 22.69
CA ASN A 33 -10.57 11.29 22.60
C ASN A 33 -9.89 9.97 22.20
N CYS A 34 -8.55 9.95 22.15
CA CYS A 34 -7.82 8.77 21.74
C CYS A 34 -8.03 7.65 22.76
N SER A 35 -8.41 6.46 22.27
CA SER A 35 -8.48 5.29 23.14
C SER A 35 -7.09 4.98 23.72
N LYS A 36 -7.05 4.50 24.97
CA LYS A 36 -5.80 4.17 25.68
C LYS A 36 -4.93 3.13 24.96
N LYS A 37 -5.55 2.24 24.17
CA LYS A 37 -4.87 1.17 23.44
C LYS A 37 -4.97 1.41 21.94
N ILE A 38 -3.81 1.41 21.27
CA ILE A 38 -3.75 1.36 19.81
C ILE A 38 -4.00 -0.08 19.36
N THR A 39 -5.02 -0.26 18.54
CA THR A 39 -5.42 -1.54 17.98
C THR A 39 -4.99 -1.63 16.52
N ARG A 40 -5.04 -2.85 15.97
CA ARG A 40 -4.82 -3.03 14.55
C ARG A 40 -6.06 -2.56 13.79
N CYS A 41 -5.87 -1.65 12.85
CA CYS A 41 -6.87 -1.22 11.87
C CYS A 41 -6.56 -1.85 10.51
N HIS A 42 -7.58 -2.03 9.69
CA HIS A 42 -7.44 -2.59 8.35
C HIS A 42 -7.19 -1.47 7.32
N SER A 43 -6.19 -1.65 6.45
CA SER A 43 -5.93 -0.76 5.30
C SER A 43 -6.91 -1.01 4.15
N ILE A 44 -7.45 -2.22 4.02
CA ILE A 44 -8.54 -2.59 3.12
C ILE A 44 -9.70 -3.07 3.98
N GLN A 45 -10.89 -2.52 3.72
CA GLN A 45 -12.11 -2.77 4.47
C GLN A 45 -12.40 -4.26 4.58
N ARG A 46 -12.93 -4.67 5.74
CA ARG A 46 -13.15 -6.08 6.00
C ARG A 46 -14.13 -6.73 5.02
N LYS A 47 -15.20 -6.02 4.66
CA LYS A 47 -16.18 -6.48 3.67
C LYS A 47 -15.58 -6.77 2.28
N ILE A 48 -14.54 -6.02 1.88
CA ILE A 48 -13.84 -6.24 0.61
C ILE A 48 -12.97 -7.50 0.72
N LEU A 49 -12.24 -7.65 1.83
CA LEU A 49 -11.44 -8.85 2.08
C LEU A 49 -12.31 -10.10 2.14
N ASP A 50 -13.47 -10.04 2.80
CA ASP A 50 -14.41 -11.16 2.89
C ASP A 50 -14.84 -11.63 1.49
N LYS A 51 -15.13 -10.70 0.56
CA LYS A 51 -15.51 -11.00 -0.85
C LYS A 51 -14.43 -11.75 -1.63
N ILE A 52 -13.15 -11.40 -1.47
CA ILE A 52 -12.05 -12.07 -2.18
C ILE A 52 -11.50 -13.28 -1.43
N SER A 53 -11.87 -13.46 -0.16
CA SER A 53 -11.31 -14.53 0.68
C SER A 53 -11.86 -15.91 0.31
N PHE A 54 -11.06 -16.93 0.58
CA PHE A 54 -11.52 -18.31 0.61
C PHE A 54 -11.21 -18.91 1.98
N ARG A 55 -12.23 -19.49 2.63
CA ARG A 55 -12.12 -20.03 4.01
C ARG A 55 -11.51 -19.03 5.01
N GLY A 56 -11.84 -17.75 4.86
CA GLY A 56 -11.33 -16.67 5.72
C GLY A 56 -9.85 -16.34 5.53
N LYS A 57 -9.28 -16.65 4.35
CA LYS A 57 -7.89 -16.36 4.00
C LYS A 57 -7.78 -15.66 2.65
N VAL A 58 -6.70 -14.91 2.48
CA VAL A 58 -6.29 -14.26 1.23
C VAL A 58 -4.81 -14.54 0.97
N ILE A 59 -4.39 -14.40 -0.29
CA ILE A 59 -3.00 -14.49 -0.71
C ILE A 59 -2.41 -13.09 -0.74
N SER A 60 -1.28 -12.88 -0.08
CA SER A 60 -0.59 -11.59 -0.06
C SER A 60 0.90 -11.78 0.19
N PHE A 61 1.70 -10.80 -0.21
CA PHE A 61 3.02 -10.62 0.35
C PHE A 61 2.88 -9.92 1.71
N ASP A 62 3.19 -10.58 2.82
CA ASP A 62 3.30 -9.91 4.12
C ASP A 62 4.77 -9.82 4.44
N ALA A 63 5.35 -8.63 4.25
CA ALA A 63 6.74 -8.37 4.56
C ALA A 63 7.16 -9.00 5.91
N ARG A 64 6.33 -8.92 6.96
CA ARG A 64 6.66 -9.43 8.32
C ARG A 64 6.90 -10.95 8.40
N ASN A 65 6.39 -11.72 7.43
CA ASN A 65 6.58 -13.19 7.34
C ASN A 65 7.31 -13.61 6.06
N SER A 66 7.01 -12.93 4.94
CA SER A 66 7.46 -13.22 3.57
C SER A 66 8.89 -12.76 3.26
N TYR A 67 9.59 -12.05 4.15
CA TYR A 67 11.05 -11.86 4.00
C TYR A 67 11.74 -13.23 3.90
N LEU A 68 11.27 -14.22 4.66
CA LEU A 68 11.89 -15.55 4.74
C LEU A 68 11.64 -16.42 3.52
N THR A 69 10.42 -16.41 3.00
CA THR A 69 9.96 -17.30 1.94
C THR A 69 10.10 -16.70 0.54
N ARG A 70 10.16 -15.36 0.43
CA ARG A 70 10.09 -14.64 -0.85
C ARG A 70 8.96 -15.18 -1.73
N SER A 71 7.83 -15.48 -1.11
CA SER A 71 6.62 -15.96 -1.77
C SER A 71 5.41 -15.23 -1.20
N PHE A 72 4.32 -15.28 -1.94
CA PHE A 72 3.03 -14.89 -1.40
C PHE A 72 2.55 -16.01 -0.48
N GLU A 73 1.89 -15.63 0.60
CA GLU A 73 1.43 -16.56 1.63
C GLU A 73 -0.06 -16.45 1.81
N GLU A 74 -0.68 -17.54 2.25
CA GLU A 74 -2.03 -17.50 2.78
C GLU A 74 -2.06 -16.81 4.14
N ILE A 75 -2.87 -15.76 4.24
CA ILE A 75 -3.00 -14.96 5.46
C ILE A 75 -4.47 -14.87 5.84
N GLY A 76 -4.76 -15.19 7.10
CA GLY A 76 -6.10 -15.01 7.64
C GLY A 76 -6.52 -13.54 7.63
N ILE A 77 -7.74 -13.25 7.17
CA ILE A 77 -8.25 -11.88 6.98
C ILE A 77 -8.38 -11.06 8.27
N LYS A 78 -8.32 -11.70 9.44
CA LYS A 78 -8.22 -11.03 10.74
C LYS A 78 -6.85 -10.39 10.99
N LYS A 79 -5.81 -10.84 10.28
CA LYS A 79 -4.42 -10.38 10.40
C LYS A 79 -3.89 -9.74 9.11
N SER A 80 -4.41 -10.12 7.95
CA SER A 80 -4.06 -9.51 6.67
C SER A 80 -4.53 -8.05 6.62
N SER A 81 -3.87 -7.24 5.79
CA SER A 81 -4.19 -5.82 5.62
C SER A 81 -4.21 -5.02 6.91
N THR A 82 -3.57 -5.47 8.00
CA THR A 82 -3.60 -4.75 9.28
C THR A 82 -2.31 -4.00 9.57
N PHE A 83 -2.46 -2.78 10.10
CA PHE A 83 -1.39 -1.95 10.62
C PHE A 83 -1.82 -1.27 11.92
N PHE A 84 -0.89 -0.65 12.63
CA PHE A 84 -1.23 0.25 13.72
C PHE A 84 -1.05 1.67 13.20
N GLY A 85 -2.12 2.44 13.22
CA GLY A 85 -2.11 3.84 12.81
C GLY A 85 -3.28 4.63 13.38
N PHE A 86 -4.28 3.96 13.94
CA PHE A 86 -5.42 4.59 14.58
C PHE A 86 -5.78 3.85 15.87
N CYS A 87 -6.24 4.60 16.87
CA CYS A 87 -6.92 3.99 18.00
C CYS A 87 -8.33 3.58 17.59
N ASN A 88 -8.97 2.71 18.37
CA ASN A 88 -10.31 2.22 18.04
C ASN A 88 -11.34 3.36 17.83
N TYR A 89 -11.24 4.44 18.61
CA TYR A 89 -12.12 5.60 18.41
C TYR A 89 -11.92 6.26 17.04
N HIS A 90 -10.71 6.68 16.69
CA HIS A 90 -10.44 7.38 15.43
C HIS A 90 -10.62 6.50 14.19
N ASP A 91 -10.30 5.21 14.29
CA ASP A 91 -10.53 4.27 13.20
C ASP A 91 -12.04 4.20 12.84
N ASN A 92 -12.89 4.05 13.86
CA ASN A 92 -14.34 3.99 13.67
C ASN A 92 -14.93 5.36 13.29
N SER A 93 -14.52 6.45 13.94
CA SER A 93 -15.13 7.76 13.73
C SER A 93 -14.75 8.39 12.39
N ILE A 94 -13.52 8.16 11.92
CA ILE A 94 -13.03 8.75 10.65
C ILE A 94 -13.50 7.92 9.46
N PHE A 95 -13.39 6.60 9.53
CA PHE A 95 -13.58 5.74 8.37
C PHE A 95 -14.95 5.06 8.29
N SER A 96 -15.91 5.44 9.14
CA SER A 96 -17.26 4.86 9.14
C SER A 96 -17.89 4.90 7.74
N GLU A 97 -17.69 5.96 6.97
CA GLU A 97 -18.27 6.13 5.63
C GLU A 97 -17.82 5.05 4.64
N ILE A 98 -16.57 4.61 4.72
CA ILE A 98 -16.02 3.58 3.82
C ILE A 98 -16.13 2.17 4.41
N GLU A 99 -16.20 2.02 5.74
CA GLU A 99 -16.39 0.72 6.40
C GLU A 99 -17.86 0.26 6.32
N ASN A 100 -18.80 1.13 6.71
CA ASN A 100 -20.17 0.74 6.99
C ASN A 100 -21.14 0.95 5.82
N LYS A 101 -20.73 1.69 4.77
CA LYS A 101 -21.56 1.94 3.58
C LYS A 101 -20.89 1.47 2.30
N ASP A 102 -21.68 1.01 1.35
CA ASP A 102 -21.18 0.67 0.01
C ASP A 102 -20.56 1.89 -0.67
N TYR A 103 -19.57 1.65 -1.52
CA TYR A 103 -18.96 2.69 -2.32
C TYR A 103 -19.94 3.20 -3.38
N GLU A 104 -20.23 4.49 -3.34
CA GLU A 104 -21.18 5.22 -4.20
C GLU A 104 -20.48 6.32 -5.02
N ALA A 105 -19.14 6.35 -5.03
CA ALA A 105 -18.33 7.34 -5.73
C ALA A 105 -18.57 8.78 -5.26
N THR A 106 -18.72 8.96 -3.94
CA THR A 106 -18.72 10.28 -3.31
C THR A 106 -17.28 10.76 -3.09
N ILE A 107 -17.08 12.08 -3.15
CA ILE A 107 -15.77 12.69 -2.91
C ILE A 107 -15.24 12.40 -1.50
N GLU A 108 -16.14 12.28 -0.51
CA GLU A 108 -15.78 11.90 0.86
C GLU A 108 -15.20 10.48 0.92
N GLN A 109 -15.83 9.52 0.24
CA GLN A 109 -15.33 8.15 0.21
C GLN A 109 -13.94 8.09 -0.44
N ASP A 110 -13.76 8.76 -1.58
CA ASP A 110 -12.46 8.85 -2.25
C ASP A 110 -11.38 9.47 -1.36
N PHE A 111 -11.73 10.55 -0.65
CA PHE A 111 -10.85 11.22 0.31
C PHE A 111 -10.41 10.28 1.43
N LEU A 112 -11.36 9.52 2.00
CA LEU A 112 -11.06 8.60 3.10
C LEU A 112 -10.24 7.39 2.63
N PHE A 113 -10.48 6.90 1.42
CA PHE A 113 -9.65 5.86 0.78
C PHE A 113 -8.20 6.35 0.57
N ALA A 114 -8.01 7.57 0.08
CA ALA A 114 -6.70 8.19 -0.10
C ALA A 114 -5.99 8.43 1.25
N TYR A 115 -6.69 8.97 2.24
CA TYR A 115 -6.17 9.19 3.59
C TYR A 115 -5.67 7.89 4.21
N ARG A 116 -6.45 6.81 4.08
CA ARG A 116 -6.08 5.49 4.62
C ARG A 116 -4.83 4.92 3.95
N ALA A 117 -4.68 5.10 2.63
CA ALA A 117 -3.48 4.69 1.91
C ALA A 117 -2.23 5.45 2.42
N CYS A 118 -2.33 6.76 2.58
CA CYS A 118 -1.27 7.62 3.11
C CYS A 118 -0.88 7.22 4.54
N ALA A 119 -1.86 7.06 5.43
CA ALA A 119 -1.64 6.68 6.83
C ALA A 119 -0.98 5.30 6.96
N LYS A 120 -1.36 4.35 6.10
CA LYS A 120 -0.74 3.02 6.08
C LYS A 120 0.73 3.09 5.66
N GLU A 121 1.05 3.82 4.60
CA GLU A 121 2.45 3.98 4.17
C GLU A 121 3.29 4.68 5.25
N TYR A 122 2.74 5.71 5.90
CA TYR A 122 3.41 6.39 7.00
C TYR A 122 3.78 5.41 8.14
N ALA A 123 2.86 4.54 8.53
CA ALA A 123 3.10 3.53 9.56
C ALA A 123 4.12 2.47 9.12
N ASP A 124 4.06 2.02 7.86
CA ASP A 124 5.00 1.07 7.29
C ASP A 124 6.42 1.65 7.23
N GLN A 125 6.57 2.91 6.81
CA GLN A 125 7.86 3.60 6.72
C GLN A 125 8.46 3.89 8.10
N ASN A 126 7.64 4.25 9.09
CA ASN A 126 8.10 4.36 10.49
C ASN A 126 8.57 3.02 11.04
N THR A 127 7.85 1.93 10.75
CA THR A 127 8.28 0.57 11.12
C THR A 127 9.61 0.23 10.44
N ALA A 128 9.76 0.54 9.15
CA ALA A 128 10.99 0.31 8.41
C ALA A 128 12.17 1.10 9.02
N LEU A 129 11.98 2.39 9.33
CA LEU A 129 12.99 3.22 9.99
C LEU A 129 13.46 2.59 11.31
N GLN A 130 12.53 2.21 12.19
CA GLN A 130 12.87 1.60 13.48
C GLN A 130 13.65 0.28 13.32
N VAL A 131 13.29 -0.55 12.33
CA VAL A 131 14.04 -1.77 11.98
C VAL A 131 15.47 -1.43 11.55
N GLN A 132 15.65 -0.48 10.63
CA GLN A 132 16.99 -0.10 10.14
C GLN A 132 17.85 0.51 11.27
N GLU A 133 17.28 1.35 12.13
CA GLU A 133 17.97 1.91 13.29
C GLU A 133 18.37 0.83 14.30
N LYS A 134 17.49 -0.15 14.55
CA LYS A 134 17.80 -1.31 15.40
C LYS A 134 18.96 -2.13 14.81
N MET A 135 18.96 -2.37 13.50
CA MET A 135 20.08 -3.02 12.81
C MET A 135 21.39 -2.25 13.03
N LEU A 136 21.37 -0.91 12.91
CA LEU A 136 22.56 -0.08 13.17
C LEU A 136 22.99 -0.05 14.63
N LYS A 137 22.10 -0.31 15.59
CA LYS A 137 22.46 -0.49 17.01
C LYS A 137 23.10 -1.86 17.25
N ASP A 138 22.66 -2.89 16.55
CA ASP A 138 23.19 -4.26 16.63
C ASP A 138 24.16 -4.60 15.48
N LYS A 139 25.18 -3.75 15.27
CA LYS A 139 26.15 -3.92 14.17
C LYS A 139 26.91 -5.25 14.20
N LYS A 140 27.01 -5.88 15.38
CA LYS A 140 27.74 -7.15 15.56
C LYS A 140 27.10 -8.30 14.77
N ARG A 141 25.79 -8.24 14.51
CA ARG A 141 25.03 -9.20 13.68
C ARG A 141 25.03 -8.85 12.20
N LEU A 142 25.69 -7.76 11.78
CA LEU A 142 25.70 -7.29 10.39
C LEU A 142 27.05 -7.55 9.71
N LYS A 143 27.02 -7.86 8.42
CA LYS A 143 28.21 -7.76 7.57
C LYS A 143 28.58 -6.29 7.38
N LYS A 144 29.88 -5.98 7.43
CA LYS A 144 30.39 -4.59 7.30
C LYS A 144 29.91 -3.91 6.01
N GLU A 145 29.81 -4.66 4.92
CA GLU A 145 29.33 -4.18 3.61
C GLU A 145 27.86 -3.70 3.62
N HIS A 146 27.02 -4.18 4.54
CA HIS A 146 25.62 -3.77 4.63
C HIS A 146 25.43 -2.43 5.37
N ILE A 147 26.40 -2.03 6.20
CA ILE A 147 26.27 -0.85 7.07
C ILE A 147 26.05 0.45 6.28
N PRO A 148 26.80 0.76 5.20
CA PRO A 148 26.54 1.96 4.41
C PRO A 148 25.15 1.97 3.77
N ILE A 149 24.69 0.83 3.27
CA ILE A 149 23.36 0.68 2.65
C ILE A 149 22.26 0.95 3.67
N ILE A 150 22.38 0.38 4.88
CA ILE A 150 21.41 0.59 5.96
C ILE A 150 21.37 2.07 6.38
N LYS A 151 22.54 2.74 6.49
CA LYS A 151 22.59 4.17 6.78
C LYS A 151 21.87 4.99 5.71
N ALA A 152 22.10 4.70 4.43
CA ALA A 152 21.41 5.36 3.34
C ALA A 152 19.88 5.12 3.40
N ASN A 153 19.45 3.90 3.75
CA ASN A 153 18.04 3.57 3.94
C ASN A 153 17.40 4.33 5.11
N VAL A 154 18.11 4.54 6.22
CA VAL A 154 17.63 5.34 7.36
C VAL A 154 17.32 6.77 6.92
N GLU A 155 18.26 7.42 6.23
CA GLU A 155 18.06 8.80 5.76
C GLU A 155 16.93 8.90 4.73
N LEU A 156 16.81 7.91 3.84
CA LEU A 156 15.68 7.81 2.92
C LEU A 156 14.34 7.65 3.64
N CYS A 157 14.27 6.76 4.65
CA CYS A 157 13.03 6.57 5.42
C CYS A 157 12.62 7.87 6.12
N LYS A 158 13.57 8.60 6.73
CA LYS A 158 13.29 9.90 7.35
C LYS A 158 12.73 10.91 6.34
N PHE A 159 13.35 11.02 5.17
CA PHE A 159 12.86 11.90 4.09
C PHE A 159 11.43 11.54 3.66
N VAL A 160 11.18 10.24 3.43
CA VAL A 160 9.84 9.75 3.05
C VAL A 160 8.81 10.00 4.15
N ILE A 161 9.16 9.75 5.41
CA ILE A 161 8.28 10.00 6.57
C ILE A 161 7.93 11.48 6.69
N ASN A 162 8.90 12.38 6.48
CA ASN A 162 8.64 13.82 6.50
C ASN A 162 7.66 14.22 5.39
N ASN A 163 7.88 13.74 4.16
CA ASN A 163 6.93 13.99 3.06
C ASN A 163 5.53 13.44 3.34
N LEU A 164 5.44 12.23 3.88
CA LEU A 164 4.15 11.63 4.27
C LEU A 164 3.49 12.42 5.41
N SER A 165 4.27 13.00 6.32
CA SER A 165 3.76 13.87 7.39
C SER A 165 3.09 15.11 6.80
N ASP A 166 3.76 15.83 5.90
CA ASP A 166 3.18 16.98 5.19
C ASP A 166 1.87 16.59 4.47
N GLN A 167 1.85 15.42 3.84
CA GLN A 167 0.66 14.93 3.12
C GLN A 167 -0.48 14.59 4.09
N LEU A 168 -0.18 14.00 5.25
CA LEU A 168 -1.16 13.72 6.30
C LEU A 168 -1.76 15.01 6.87
N GLU A 169 -0.98 16.09 6.99
CA GLU A 169 -1.47 17.38 7.45
C GLU A 169 -2.57 17.95 6.55
N ILE A 170 -2.50 17.74 5.24
CA ILE A 170 -3.57 18.13 4.29
C ILE A 170 -4.88 17.42 4.64
N PHE A 171 -4.83 16.10 4.86
CA PHE A 171 -6.03 15.34 5.27
C PHE A 171 -6.52 15.74 6.66
N HIS A 172 -5.60 15.98 7.60
CA HIS A 172 -5.97 16.37 8.96
C HIS A 172 -6.62 17.74 8.99
N ALA A 173 -6.14 18.70 8.18
CA ALA A 173 -6.71 20.04 8.10
C ALA A 173 -8.21 20.00 7.79
N GLU A 174 -8.65 19.10 6.90
CA GLU A 174 -10.08 18.90 6.62
C GLU A 174 -10.80 18.11 7.72
N LEU A 175 -10.22 17.01 8.20
CA LEU A 175 -10.85 16.17 9.21
C LEU A 175 -11.03 16.86 10.58
N LEU A 176 -10.23 17.89 10.86
CA LEU A 176 -10.31 18.71 12.07
C LEU A 176 -11.40 19.77 12.02
N LYS A 177 -11.92 20.09 10.83
CA LYS A 177 -13.07 21.01 10.68
C LYS A 177 -14.36 20.35 11.15
N ASP A 178 -15.34 21.19 11.48
CA ASP A 178 -16.71 20.73 11.69
C ASP A 178 -17.21 19.97 10.45
N PRO A 179 -17.87 18.80 10.60
CA PRO A 179 -18.32 17.99 9.47
C PRO A 179 -19.16 18.75 8.42
N SER A 180 -19.90 19.79 8.82
CA SER A 180 -20.76 20.57 7.91
C SER A 180 -20.00 21.48 6.95
N ILE A 181 -18.71 21.75 7.19
CA ILE A 181 -17.88 22.68 6.41
C ILE A 181 -16.63 22.05 5.83
N ARG A 182 -16.48 20.72 5.91
CA ARG A 182 -15.33 20.02 5.33
C ARG A 182 -15.33 20.15 3.82
N ASP A 183 -14.16 20.39 3.25
CA ASP A 183 -13.99 20.42 1.80
C ASP A 183 -13.09 19.27 1.35
N TYR A 184 -13.72 18.22 0.84
CA TYR A 184 -13.01 17.05 0.34
C TYR A 184 -12.38 17.26 -1.06
N ASN A 185 -12.57 18.43 -1.68
CA ASN A 185 -11.93 18.78 -2.97
C ASN A 185 -10.43 19.09 -2.85
N VAL A 186 -9.82 18.94 -1.67
CA VAL A 186 -8.36 18.93 -1.52
C VAL A 186 -7.70 17.76 -2.26
N ILE A 187 -8.48 16.74 -2.64
CA ILE A 187 -8.07 15.72 -3.59
C ILE A 187 -8.91 15.78 -4.88
N THR A 188 -8.33 15.31 -5.97
CA THR A 188 -9.02 15.06 -7.24
C THR A 188 -8.93 13.57 -7.56
N SER A 189 -10.08 12.96 -7.90
CA SER A 189 -10.19 11.53 -8.18
C SER A 189 -10.67 11.22 -9.59
N LEU A 190 -10.17 10.12 -10.13
CA LEU A 190 -10.75 9.44 -11.29
C LEU A 190 -11.29 8.08 -10.86
N MET A 191 -12.60 7.92 -11.02
CA MET A 191 -13.28 6.65 -10.80
C MET A 191 -13.59 5.97 -12.14
N LYS A 192 -13.17 4.71 -12.27
CA LYS A 192 -13.62 3.79 -13.33
C LYS A 192 -14.33 2.61 -12.70
N LYS A 193 -15.34 2.14 -13.41
CA LYS A 193 -16.17 1.00 -13.03
C LYS A 193 -16.23 0.01 -14.16
N TYR A 194 -15.96 -1.25 -13.87
CA TYR A 194 -16.11 -2.35 -14.82
C TYR A 194 -17.31 -3.23 -14.46
N SER A 195 -17.92 -3.82 -15.48
CA SER A 195 -19.12 -4.67 -15.37
C SER A 195 -18.83 -6.08 -14.84
N TYR A 196 -17.56 -6.42 -14.64
CA TYR A 196 -17.11 -7.70 -14.10
C TYR A 196 -16.45 -7.50 -12.74
N GLU A 197 -16.35 -8.58 -11.97
CA GLU A 197 -15.72 -8.61 -10.66
C GLU A 197 -14.27 -9.12 -10.76
N ILE A 198 -13.33 -8.40 -10.13
CA ILE A 198 -11.97 -8.89 -9.88
C ILE A 198 -11.91 -9.65 -8.56
N LEU A 199 -10.93 -10.54 -8.44
CA LEU A 199 -10.65 -11.34 -7.24
C LEU A 199 -9.37 -10.90 -6.54
N PHE A 200 -9.11 -9.59 -6.54
CA PHE A 200 -8.05 -8.96 -5.78
C PHE A 200 -8.46 -7.57 -5.27
N ALA A 201 -7.73 -7.03 -4.30
CA ALA A 201 -7.94 -5.69 -3.76
C ALA A 201 -6.61 -4.97 -3.49
N VAL A 202 -6.60 -3.65 -3.69
CA VAL A 202 -5.45 -2.77 -3.52
C VAL A 202 -5.88 -1.49 -2.80
N ASN A 203 -5.07 -1.04 -1.84
CA ASN A 203 -5.10 0.31 -1.26
C ASN A 203 -3.64 0.76 -1.11
N SER A 204 -3.15 1.69 -1.91
CA SER A 204 -1.71 2.02 -1.94
C SER A 204 -1.43 3.46 -2.34
N ILE A 205 -0.32 3.99 -1.85
CA ILE A 205 0.29 5.22 -2.36
C ILE A 205 1.34 4.86 -3.42
N ILE A 206 1.43 5.66 -4.46
CA ILE A 206 2.23 5.38 -5.65
C ILE A 206 2.91 6.67 -6.10
N SER A 207 4.23 6.62 -6.29
CA SER A 207 5.00 7.72 -6.86
C SER A 207 5.47 7.33 -8.26
N LEU A 208 5.05 8.09 -9.28
CA LEU A 208 5.44 7.83 -10.67
C LEU A 208 6.81 8.44 -11.03
N ASN A 209 7.19 9.53 -10.37
CA ASN A 209 8.46 10.22 -10.59
C ASN A 209 9.45 9.84 -9.48
N TYR A 210 10.31 8.87 -9.78
CA TYR A 210 11.38 8.41 -8.88
C TYR A 210 12.77 8.91 -9.31
N GLU A 211 12.83 9.85 -10.25
CA GLU A 211 14.07 10.25 -10.91
C GLU A 211 15.01 11.08 -10.00
N SER A 212 14.47 11.72 -8.95
CA SER A 212 15.25 12.45 -7.93
C SER A 212 14.69 12.15 -6.53
N ARG A 213 15.32 11.21 -5.78
CA ARG A 213 14.94 10.89 -4.37
C ARG A 213 15.18 12.04 -3.36
N GLN A 214 15.40 13.26 -3.86
CA GLN A 214 15.68 14.47 -3.10
C GLN A 214 14.58 15.54 -3.26
N GLU A 215 13.55 15.29 -4.08
CA GLU A 215 12.45 16.23 -4.29
C GLU A 215 11.13 15.71 -3.69
N LYS A 216 10.26 16.65 -3.32
CA LYS A 216 8.92 16.36 -2.81
C LYS A 216 8.17 15.57 -3.89
N SER A 217 7.68 14.38 -3.53
CA SER A 217 6.95 13.52 -4.46
C SER A 217 5.46 13.84 -4.39
N ASN A 218 4.85 14.04 -5.56
CA ASN A 218 3.41 14.20 -5.71
C ASN A 218 2.79 12.80 -5.70
N PRO A 219 2.09 12.36 -4.65
CA PRO A 219 1.62 10.99 -4.58
C PRO A 219 0.36 10.78 -5.41
N LEU A 220 0.21 9.57 -5.92
CA LEU A 220 -1.07 9.02 -6.36
C LEU A 220 -1.59 8.04 -5.32
N PHE A 221 -2.89 8.09 -5.04
CA PHE A 221 -3.56 7.15 -4.15
C PHE A 221 -4.41 6.21 -5.01
N LEU A 222 -4.04 4.93 -5.02
CA LEU A 222 -4.69 3.89 -5.80
C LEU A 222 -5.55 3.00 -4.90
N ASN A 223 -6.83 2.88 -5.26
CA ASN A 223 -7.77 1.98 -4.62
C ASN A 223 -8.48 1.15 -5.68
N ILE A 224 -8.38 -0.17 -5.59
CA ILE A 224 -9.02 -1.09 -6.53
C ILE A 224 -9.67 -2.21 -5.72
N PHE A 225 -10.96 -2.44 -5.94
CA PHE A 225 -11.69 -3.46 -5.20
C PHE A 225 -12.97 -3.94 -5.90
N PRO A 226 -13.43 -5.17 -5.60
CA PRO A 226 -14.74 -5.64 -6.01
C PRO A 226 -15.86 -5.18 -5.08
N GLN A 227 -17.01 -4.84 -5.65
CA GLN A 227 -18.25 -4.59 -4.92
C GLN A 227 -19.45 -4.88 -5.82
N ASN A 228 -20.43 -5.63 -5.31
CA ASN A 228 -21.71 -5.92 -5.97
C ASN A 228 -21.55 -6.38 -7.44
N ASP A 229 -20.71 -7.41 -7.66
CA ASP A 229 -20.37 -8.01 -8.96
C ASP A 229 -19.73 -7.05 -9.98
N LYS A 230 -19.19 -5.93 -9.49
CA LYS A 230 -18.46 -4.93 -10.27
C LYS A 230 -17.07 -4.72 -9.70
N THR A 231 -16.20 -4.13 -10.52
CA THR A 231 -14.88 -3.65 -10.11
C THR A 231 -14.86 -2.14 -10.09
N TYR A 232 -14.32 -1.56 -9.03
CA TYR A 232 -14.11 -0.14 -8.87
C TYR A 232 -12.62 0.16 -8.84
N LEU A 233 -12.20 1.16 -9.61
CA LEU A 233 -10.84 1.67 -9.67
C LEU A 233 -10.90 3.17 -9.38
N ILE A 234 -10.22 3.59 -8.31
CA ILE A 234 -10.15 4.97 -7.87
C ILE A 234 -8.67 5.35 -7.88
N LEU A 235 -8.34 6.36 -8.67
CA LEU A 235 -7.02 6.97 -8.68
C LEU A 235 -7.16 8.43 -8.28
N SER A 236 -6.58 8.80 -7.14
CA SER A 236 -6.64 10.16 -6.61
C SER A 236 -5.26 10.79 -6.54
N CYS A 237 -5.20 12.11 -6.60
CA CYS A 237 -4.03 12.93 -6.25
C CYS A 237 -4.49 14.12 -5.41
N PHE A 238 -3.56 14.83 -4.76
CA PHE A 238 -3.91 16.15 -4.24
C PHE A 238 -4.29 17.08 -5.39
N SER A 239 -5.26 17.97 -5.17
CA SER A 239 -5.76 18.85 -6.23
C SER A 239 -4.71 19.81 -6.74
N ASP A 240 -3.80 20.26 -5.88
CA ASP A 240 -2.65 21.09 -6.27
C ASP A 240 -1.67 20.36 -7.21
N ASP A 241 -1.62 19.03 -7.14
CA ASP A 241 -0.78 18.17 -7.98
C ASP A 241 -1.43 17.80 -9.32
N LEU A 242 -2.69 18.22 -9.56
CA LEU A 242 -3.43 17.84 -10.76
C LEU A 242 -2.73 18.31 -12.04
N ASN A 243 -2.07 19.47 -12.01
CA ASN A 243 -1.31 19.97 -13.15
C ASN A 243 -0.15 19.04 -13.54
N THR A 244 0.52 18.43 -12.54
CA THR A 244 1.57 17.42 -12.77
C THR A 244 0.99 16.18 -13.46
N TYR A 245 -0.24 15.79 -13.11
CA TYR A 245 -0.88 14.58 -13.58
C TYR A 245 -1.90 14.78 -14.70
N GLY A 246 -2.07 16.01 -15.22
CA GLY A 246 -3.13 16.34 -16.17
C GLY A 246 -3.13 15.48 -17.43
N SER A 247 -1.94 15.19 -17.99
CA SER A 247 -1.81 14.30 -19.15
C SER A 247 -2.21 12.86 -18.81
N LEU A 248 -1.80 12.37 -17.65
CA LEU A 248 -2.17 11.02 -17.19
C LEU A 248 -3.67 10.91 -16.97
N PHE A 249 -4.27 11.87 -16.25
CA PHE A 249 -5.69 11.88 -15.95
C PHE A 249 -6.52 12.00 -17.23
N SER A 250 -6.06 12.79 -18.21
CA SER A 250 -6.70 12.89 -19.53
C SER A 250 -6.65 11.57 -20.30
N LYS A 251 -5.50 10.86 -20.27
CA LYS A 251 -5.36 9.53 -20.87
C LYS A 251 -6.27 8.50 -20.19
N ILE A 252 -6.37 8.52 -18.85
CA ILE A 252 -7.27 7.62 -18.11
C ILE A 252 -8.73 7.90 -18.40
N LYS A 253 -9.10 9.16 -18.62
CA LYS A 253 -10.46 9.53 -19.06
C LYS A 253 -10.80 8.91 -20.42
N SER A 254 -9.84 8.83 -21.35
CA SER A 254 -10.04 8.18 -22.66
C SER A 254 -10.32 6.67 -22.50
N ASN A 255 -11.44 6.18 -23.02
CA ASN A 255 -12.04 4.88 -22.68
C ASN A 255 -11.46 3.66 -23.44
N ASN A 256 -10.14 3.52 -23.59
CA ASN A 256 -9.57 2.25 -24.07
C ASN A 256 -9.31 1.32 -22.87
N ILE A 257 -10.25 0.40 -22.60
CA ILE A 257 -10.28 -0.42 -21.38
C ILE A 257 -9.05 -1.34 -21.27
N ASP A 258 -8.65 -2.02 -22.34
CA ASP A 258 -7.51 -2.96 -22.33
C ASP A 258 -6.21 -2.23 -21.98
N ARG A 259 -6.01 -1.03 -22.54
CA ARG A 259 -4.85 -0.19 -22.20
C ARG A 259 -4.87 0.31 -20.76
N LEU A 260 -6.04 0.49 -20.17
CA LEU A 260 -6.18 0.93 -18.78
C LEU A 260 -5.90 -0.20 -17.79
N GLU A 261 -6.42 -1.39 -18.05
CA GLU A 261 -6.13 -2.58 -17.23
C GLU A 261 -4.64 -2.90 -17.22
N ASP A 262 -3.99 -2.87 -18.38
CA ASP A 262 -2.54 -3.03 -18.50
C ASP A 262 -1.78 -1.95 -17.71
N PHE A 263 -2.21 -0.69 -17.83
CA PHE A 263 -1.63 0.43 -17.07
C PHE A 263 -1.74 0.23 -15.55
N TYR A 264 -2.94 -0.08 -15.04
CA TYR A 264 -3.15 -0.30 -13.61
C TYR A 264 -2.42 -1.55 -13.12
N SER A 265 -2.43 -2.65 -13.88
CA SER A 265 -1.66 -3.85 -13.58
C SER A 265 -0.19 -3.49 -13.41
N LYS A 266 0.36 -2.69 -14.33
CA LYS A 266 1.75 -2.26 -14.26
C LYS A 266 2.07 -1.44 -13.03
N ILE A 267 1.17 -0.54 -12.66
CA ILE A 267 1.34 0.31 -11.49
C ILE A 267 1.23 -0.50 -10.19
N ILE A 268 0.29 -1.44 -10.09
CA ILE A 268 0.15 -2.33 -8.92
C ILE A 268 1.44 -3.14 -8.74
N VAL A 269 1.91 -3.77 -9.81
CA VAL A 269 3.08 -4.68 -9.79
C VAL A 269 4.39 -3.94 -9.47
N ASN A 270 4.49 -2.66 -9.82
CA ASN A 270 5.70 -1.88 -9.57
C ASN A 270 5.65 -1.04 -8.28
N GLY A 271 4.46 -0.65 -7.81
CA GLY A 271 4.31 0.35 -6.75
C GLY A 271 3.50 -0.09 -5.54
N SER A 272 2.66 -1.13 -5.64
CA SER A 272 1.80 -1.54 -4.52
C SER A 272 2.46 -2.58 -3.63
N ARG A 273 2.49 -2.30 -2.33
CA ARG A 273 2.87 -3.27 -1.27
C ARG A 273 1.67 -3.80 -0.49
N ASN A 274 0.45 -3.42 -0.86
CA ASN A 274 -0.78 -3.70 -0.14
C ASN A 274 -1.83 -4.28 -1.11
N LEU A 275 -1.45 -5.39 -1.74
CA LEU A 275 -2.23 -6.19 -2.70
C LEU A 275 -2.66 -7.51 -2.05
N PHE A 276 -3.95 -7.82 -2.10
CA PHE A 276 -4.51 -9.08 -1.61
C PHE A 276 -5.26 -9.78 -2.74
N ILE A 277 -5.06 -11.08 -2.88
CA ILE A 277 -5.59 -11.89 -3.99
C ILE A 277 -6.40 -13.06 -3.41
N SER A 278 -7.45 -13.47 -4.12
CA SER A 278 -8.22 -14.65 -3.75
C SER A 278 -7.38 -15.93 -3.82
N PRO A 279 -7.38 -16.80 -2.78
CA PRO A 279 -6.62 -18.06 -2.81
C PRO A 279 -7.05 -18.98 -3.94
N CYS A 280 -8.35 -19.17 -4.16
CA CYS A 280 -8.85 -20.02 -5.25
C CYS A 280 -8.39 -19.52 -6.61
N LYS A 281 -8.44 -18.20 -6.84
CA LYS A 281 -7.99 -17.65 -8.12
C LYS A 281 -6.49 -17.75 -8.27
N TRP A 282 -5.72 -17.48 -7.22
CA TRP A 282 -4.27 -17.64 -7.22
C TRP A 282 -3.85 -19.07 -7.54
N GLU A 283 -4.48 -20.06 -6.93
CA GLU A 283 -4.18 -21.49 -7.13
C GLU A 283 -4.54 -21.97 -8.54
N SER A 284 -5.55 -21.37 -9.18
CA SER A 284 -5.91 -21.65 -10.57
C SER A 284 -4.85 -21.21 -11.59
N LEU A 285 -3.95 -20.29 -11.20
CA LEU A 285 -2.86 -19.83 -12.06
C LEU A 285 -1.75 -20.89 -12.15
N SER A 286 -1.16 -21.00 -13.35
CA SER A 286 0.00 -21.85 -13.56
C SER A 286 1.15 -21.44 -12.62
N LEU A 287 1.96 -22.42 -12.21
CA LEU A 287 3.12 -22.16 -11.35
C LEU A 287 4.08 -21.13 -11.96
N ASN A 288 4.21 -21.10 -13.29
CA ASN A 288 5.06 -20.13 -13.98
C ASN A 288 4.52 -18.70 -13.85
N ILE A 289 3.20 -18.51 -14.02
CA ILE A 289 2.56 -17.19 -13.85
C ILE A 289 2.71 -16.71 -12.42
N ARG A 290 2.44 -17.58 -11.43
CA ARG A 290 2.62 -17.22 -10.01
C ARG A 290 4.04 -16.78 -9.70
N LYS A 291 5.05 -17.58 -10.10
CA LYS A 291 6.46 -17.21 -9.92
C LYS A 291 6.83 -15.90 -10.62
N ASN A 292 6.26 -15.62 -11.79
CA ASN A 292 6.50 -14.37 -12.50
C ASN A 292 5.92 -13.17 -11.72
N ILE A 293 4.68 -13.28 -11.24
CA ILE A 293 4.04 -12.25 -10.40
C ILE A 293 4.86 -12.03 -9.12
N GLU A 294 5.17 -13.10 -8.39
CA GLU A 294 5.92 -13.06 -7.14
C GLU A 294 7.29 -12.42 -7.34
N SER A 295 8.08 -12.92 -8.29
CA SER A 295 9.42 -12.41 -8.55
C SER A 295 9.40 -10.96 -9.00
N THR A 296 8.43 -10.53 -9.82
CA THR A 296 8.32 -9.14 -10.26
C THR A 296 8.00 -8.21 -9.08
N LEU A 297 6.97 -8.53 -8.29
CA LEU A 297 6.58 -7.75 -7.11
C LEU A 297 7.71 -7.69 -6.07
N ILE A 298 8.32 -8.83 -5.78
CA ILE A 298 9.45 -8.94 -4.85
C ILE A 298 10.64 -8.13 -5.35
N ASN A 299 11.07 -8.33 -6.59
CA ASN A 299 12.22 -7.60 -7.12
C ASN A 299 11.98 -6.09 -7.13
N ASN A 300 10.75 -5.63 -7.39
CA ASN A 300 10.40 -4.22 -7.29
C ASN A 300 10.40 -3.70 -5.85
N MET A 301 9.97 -4.52 -4.87
CA MET A 301 10.05 -4.18 -3.44
C MET A 301 11.50 -4.10 -2.91
N TYR A 302 12.40 -4.96 -3.41
CA TYR A 302 13.82 -5.01 -3.00
C TYR A 302 14.76 -4.24 -3.94
N ARG A 303 14.27 -3.65 -5.02
CA ARG A 303 15.11 -2.91 -5.98
C ARG A 303 15.82 -1.80 -5.23
N SER A 304 17.15 -1.94 -5.17
CA SER A 304 18.02 -0.96 -4.53
C SER A 304 17.94 0.37 -5.25
N ILE A 305 18.48 1.39 -4.58
CA ILE A 305 18.52 2.82 -4.87
C ILE A 305 18.93 3.18 -6.32
N ASN A 306 19.47 2.27 -7.12
CA ASN A 306 20.09 2.57 -8.42
C ASN A 306 19.19 2.35 -9.66
N SER A 307 17.92 1.99 -9.51
CA SER A 307 16.99 1.80 -10.63
C SER A 307 15.85 2.81 -10.54
N THR A 308 16.05 4.00 -11.13
CA THR A 308 15.12 5.16 -11.09
C THR A 308 13.90 5.02 -11.99
N ARG A 309 13.76 3.92 -12.75
CA ARG A 309 12.67 3.75 -13.71
C ARG A 309 11.72 2.63 -13.32
N LEU A 310 10.42 2.92 -13.28
CA LEU A 310 9.37 1.90 -13.28
C LEU A 310 9.61 0.99 -14.50
N SER A 311 9.99 -0.25 -14.25
CA SER A 311 10.11 -1.26 -15.29
C SER A 311 8.71 -1.69 -15.71
N LEU A 312 8.15 -0.99 -16.70
CA LEU A 312 6.86 -1.34 -17.30
C LEU A 312 6.92 -2.61 -18.17
N GLN A 313 8.06 -3.32 -18.16
CA GLN A 313 8.26 -4.58 -18.88
C GLN A 313 7.92 -5.77 -17.98
N HIS A 314 6.66 -6.15 -17.95
CA HIS A 314 6.24 -7.51 -17.58
C HIS A 314 5.10 -7.92 -18.53
N THR A 315 4.93 -9.23 -18.67
CA THR A 315 4.13 -9.84 -19.73
C THR A 315 2.73 -10.24 -19.27
N PHE A 316 2.30 -9.84 -18.08
CA PHE A 316 1.03 -10.26 -17.49
C PHE A 316 0.16 -9.09 -17.05
N ASN A 317 -1.16 -9.25 -17.22
CA ASN A 317 -2.19 -8.32 -16.78
C ASN A 317 -2.99 -8.93 -15.62
N LEU A 318 -2.94 -8.31 -14.43
CA LEU A 318 -3.64 -8.79 -13.24
C LEU A 318 -5.16 -8.84 -13.44
N PHE A 319 -5.75 -7.93 -14.21
CA PHE A 319 -7.20 -7.90 -14.45
C PHE A 319 -7.64 -9.11 -15.29
N GLU A 320 -6.89 -9.45 -16.33
CA GLU A 320 -7.14 -10.66 -17.13
C GLU A 320 -6.97 -11.94 -16.33
N LEU A 321 -5.90 -12.01 -15.52
CA LEU A 321 -5.55 -13.21 -14.76
C LEU A 321 -6.43 -13.42 -13.53
N LEU A 322 -6.93 -12.34 -12.91
CA LEU A 322 -7.61 -12.38 -11.61
C LEU A 322 -9.06 -11.90 -11.67
N LYS A 323 -9.68 -11.80 -12.84
CA LYS A 323 -11.14 -11.65 -12.97
C LYS A 323 -11.89 -12.92 -12.52
N LYS A 324 -13.10 -12.75 -11.99
CA LYS A 324 -14.00 -13.82 -11.56
C LYS A 324 -14.41 -14.72 -12.71
#